data_AF-A0A2G5FVB8-F1
#
_entry.id   AF-A0A2G5FVB8-F1
#
_cell.length_a   1.000
_cell.length_b   1.000
_cell.length_c   1.000
_cell.angle_alpha   90.00
_cell.angle_beta   90.00
_cell.angle_gamma   90.00
#
_symmetry.space_group_name_H-M   'P 1'
#
loop_
_entity.id
_entity.type
_entity.pdbx_description
1 polymer ?
#
loop_
_entity_poly.entity_id
_entity_poly.type
_entity_poly.pdbx_seq_one_letter_code
_entity_poly.pdbx_strand_id
1 'polypeptide(L)'
;MTERSASSSGQPEENFANSEGWISWRNLTTEAMERFYEQLIANVSGFPGLVGYEAAERARTANGNFAWSWGAAAEIQETINTVNSWGMHLHDWCAWNAVVESYETDEDRGQLLHHFVEPLAFFCMHQPSAVSDRLMLLTETLLHQANRLVEPGYVDRLDQDRLRPGQGLRRSDRRKQVIRLGQRWTRFNVFLASLDTMNDSAYRKLSRNFRDLSVHSFAPRLMVGQIMRAVRSIEPWQETVKQPCGGYLLVDHPTKKGVSYTMGVLEPFPLSDAYSASLSEYQKVMTAMSAFSELLEEMCASMDAIPNRLLEQS
;
A
#
# COMPACT_ATOMS: atom_id res chain seq x y z
N MET A 1 7.01 68.07 31.55
CA MET A 1 5.87 67.20 31.21
C MET A 1 5.93 66.98 29.70
N THR A 2 6.26 65.82 29.16
CA THR A 2 5.92 64.46 29.61
C THR A 2 6.96 63.49 29.03
N GLU A 3 7.67 62.78 29.90
CA GLU A 3 8.38 61.57 29.55
C GLU A 3 7.36 60.52 29.09
N ARG A 4 7.53 59.97 27.89
CA ARG A 4 6.83 58.75 27.50
C ARG A 4 7.59 57.58 28.10
N SER A 5 7.09 57.09 29.22
CA SER A 5 7.45 55.79 29.79
C SER A 5 7.17 54.70 28.75
N ALA A 6 8.20 54.19 28.10
CA ALA A 6 8.14 52.93 27.41
C ALA A 6 8.10 51.83 28.49
N SER A 7 6.90 51.33 28.76
CA SER A 7 6.69 50.08 29.48
C SER A 7 7.27 48.95 28.63
N SER A 8 8.52 48.60 28.90
CA SER A 8 9.11 47.32 28.48
C SER A 8 8.55 46.25 29.41
N SER A 9 7.44 45.64 29.04
CA SER A 9 7.05 44.33 29.58
C SER A 9 7.85 43.26 28.84
N GLY A 10 9.15 43.22 29.10
CA GLY A 10 10.01 42.11 28.68
C GLY A 10 9.67 40.87 29.50
N GLN A 11 8.71 40.08 29.04
CA GLN A 11 8.77 38.65 29.36
C GLN A 11 9.96 38.09 28.59
N PRO A 12 10.93 37.43 29.27
CA PRO A 12 11.97 36.72 28.54
C PRO A 12 11.28 35.69 27.64
N GLU A 13 11.62 35.68 26.34
CA GLU A 13 11.23 34.59 25.45
C GLU A 13 11.76 33.30 26.09
N GLU A 14 10.87 32.53 26.71
CA GLU A 14 11.20 31.21 27.23
C GLU A 14 11.77 30.39 26.08
N ASN A 15 13.05 30.05 26.17
CA ASN A 15 13.68 29.18 25.20
C ASN A 15 12.94 27.84 25.24
N PHE A 16 12.21 27.52 24.17
CA PHE A 16 11.43 26.28 24.04
C PHE A 16 12.27 25.03 24.36
N ALA A 17 13.57 25.06 24.03
CA ALA A 17 14.50 23.98 24.32
C ALA A 17 14.76 23.72 25.81
N ASN A 18 14.40 24.66 26.68
CA ASN A 18 14.52 24.56 28.14
C ASN A 18 13.15 24.34 28.82
N SER A 19 12.07 24.22 28.04
CA SER A 19 10.76 23.90 28.61
C SER A 19 10.76 22.47 29.17
N GLU A 20 10.07 22.26 30.28
CA GLU A 20 9.96 20.96 30.95
C GLU A 20 9.43 19.87 30.00
N GLY A 21 8.41 20.21 29.18
CA GLY A 21 7.85 19.31 28.18
C GLY A 21 8.85 18.90 27.10
N TRP A 22 9.66 19.84 26.59
CA TRP A 22 10.70 19.50 25.60
C TRP A 22 11.82 18.65 26.19
N ILE A 23 12.25 18.94 27.42
CA ILE A 23 13.26 18.16 28.12
C ILE A 23 12.76 16.72 28.35
N SER A 24 11.51 16.58 28.81
CA SER A 24 10.86 15.27 28.98
C SER A 24 10.80 14.50 27.66
N TRP A 25 10.29 15.10 26.59
CA TRP A 25 10.22 14.48 25.26
C TRP A 25 11.59 14.07 24.72
N ARG A 26 12.60 14.93 24.86
CA ARG A 26 13.97 14.62 24.42
C ARG A 26 14.55 13.43 25.18
N ASN A 27 14.33 13.37 26.49
CA ASN A 27 14.84 12.25 27.30
C ASN A 27 14.14 10.94 26.91
N LEU A 28 12.80 10.96 26.81
CA LEU A 28 12.00 9.83 26.34
C LEU A 28 12.46 9.31 24.97
N THR A 29 12.60 10.20 24.00
CA THR A 29 13.01 9.81 22.64
C THR A 29 14.43 9.29 22.57
N THR A 30 15.35 9.86 23.34
CA THR A 30 16.74 9.38 23.39
C THR A 30 16.79 7.95 23.92
N GLU A 31 16.15 7.70 25.06
CA GLU A 31 16.08 6.35 25.66
C GLU A 31 15.35 5.35 24.74
N ALA A 32 14.24 5.76 24.14
CA ALA A 32 13.48 4.91 23.22
C ALA A 32 14.30 4.53 21.97
N MET A 33 15.13 5.43 21.45
CA MET A 33 16.01 5.14 20.32
C MET A 33 17.12 4.15 20.70
N GLU A 34 17.69 4.25 21.90
CA GLU A 34 18.68 3.27 22.40
C GLU A 34 18.05 1.86 22.46
N ARG A 35 16.88 1.75 23.09
CA ARG A 35 16.11 0.49 23.15
C ARG A 35 15.74 -0.02 21.76
N PHE A 36 15.39 0.87 20.82
CA PHE A 36 15.06 0.50 19.45
C PHE A 36 16.26 -0.17 18.74
N TYR A 37 17.46 0.39 18.86
CA TYR A 37 18.66 -0.23 18.26
C TYR A 37 18.99 -1.59 18.88
N GLU A 38 18.81 -1.75 20.19
CA GLU A 38 18.93 -3.05 20.85
C GLU A 38 17.93 -4.06 20.28
N GLN A 39 16.67 -3.66 20.12
CA GLN A 39 15.62 -4.52 19.55
C GLN A 39 15.85 -4.83 18.07
N LEU A 40 16.38 -3.90 17.28
CA LEU A 40 16.75 -4.16 15.88
C LEU A 40 17.81 -5.26 15.78
N ILE A 41 18.85 -5.18 16.61
CA ILE A 41 19.94 -6.17 16.63
C ILE A 41 19.44 -7.51 17.16
N ALA A 42 18.61 -7.51 18.20
CA ALA A 42 18.03 -8.73 18.77
C ALA A 42 17.13 -9.46 17.77
N ASN A 43 16.42 -8.72 16.91
CA ASN A 43 15.43 -9.26 15.98
C ASN A 43 15.95 -9.41 14.54
N VAL A 44 17.26 -9.44 14.31
CA VAL A 44 17.84 -9.65 12.96
C VAL A 44 17.36 -10.95 12.32
N SER A 45 17.21 -12.02 13.12
CA SER A 45 16.71 -13.32 12.62
C SER A 45 15.25 -13.29 12.17
N GLY A 46 14.47 -12.31 12.62
CA GLY A 46 13.09 -12.08 12.21
C GLY A 46 12.95 -11.18 10.97
N PHE A 47 14.06 -10.73 10.38
CA PHE A 47 14.04 -9.89 9.19
C PHE A 47 13.41 -10.65 8.01
N PRO A 48 12.39 -10.09 7.33
CA PRO A 48 11.60 -10.84 6.36
C PRO A 48 12.31 -11.07 5.00
N GLY A 49 13.55 -10.57 4.86
CA GLY A 49 14.34 -10.66 3.64
C GLY A 49 14.06 -9.54 2.64
N LEU A 50 14.91 -9.42 1.62
CA LEU A 50 14.81 -8.43 0.56
C LEU A 50 14.81 -9.11 -0.81
N VAL A 51 14.24 -8.42 -1.79
CA VAL A 51 14.31 -8.81 -3.20
C VAL A 51 15.62 -8.30 -3.78
N GLY A 52 16.36 -9.20 -4.44
CA GLY A 52 17.57 -8.85 -5.17
C GLY A 52 17.27 -8.10 -6.48
N TYR A 53 18.31 -7.54 -7.10
CA TYR A 53 18.20 -6.71 -8.31
C TYR A 53 18.46 -7.49 -9.61
N GLU A 54 18.57 -8.81 -9.55
CA GLU A 54 18.92 -9.67 -10.69
C GLU A 54 17.92 -9.52 -11.84
N ALA A 55 16.63 -9.36 -11.52
CA ALA A 55 15.59 -9.09 -12.51
C ALA A 55 15.83 -7.77 -13.26
N ALA A 56 16.22 -6.71 -12.57
CA ALA A 56 16.52 -5.42 -13.19
C ALA A 56 17.77 -5.51 -14.09
N GLU A 57 18.82 -6.21 -13.62
CA GLU A 57 20.01 -6.46 -14.43
C GLU A 57 19.72 -7.29 -15.68
N ARG A 58 18.87 -8.31 -15.53
CA ARG A 58 18.45 -9.16 -16.64
C ARG A 58 17.71 -8.36 -17.71
N ALA A 59 16.83 -7.47 -17.30
CA ALA A 59 16.10 -6.61 -18.22
C ALA A 59 17.02 -5.61 -18.96
N ARG A 60 18.11 -5.14 -18.33
CA ARG A 60 19.09 -4.25 -18.97
C ARG A 60 19.85 -4.93 -20.11
N THR A 61 20.19 -6.21 -19.94
CA THR A 61 21.03 -6.95 -20.89
C THR A 61 20.24 -7.64 -22.00
N ALA A 62 18.91 -7.68 -21.88
CA ALA A 62 18.03 -8.28 -22.89
C ALA A 62 18.02 -7.47 -24.20
N ASN A 63 17.88 -8.18 -25.33
CA ASN A 63 17.79 -7.63 -26.68
C ASN A 63 16.40 -7.03 -26.96
N GLY A 64 15.97 -6.08 -26.13
CA GLY A 64 14.69 -5.39 -26.24
C GLY A 64 14.65 -4.31 -27.32
N ASN A 65 13.45 -3.80 -27.61
CA ASN A 65 13.30 -2.59 -28.41
C ASN A 65 13.73 -1.33 -27.61
N PHE A 66 13.77 -0.16 -28.26
CA PHE A 66 14.14 1.09 -27.59
C PHE A 66 13.33 1.38 -26.32
N ALA A 67 12.01 1.15 -26.34
CA ALA A 67 11.17 1.40 -25.17
C ALA A 67 11.51 0.45 -24.00
N TRP A 68 11.80 -0.82 -24.29
CA TRP A 68 12.30 -1.78 -23.31
C TRP A 68 13.64 -1.32 -22.71
N SER A 69 14.64 -1.08 -23.57
CA SER A 69 15.99 -0.70 -23.14
C SER A 69 16.00 0.61 -22.35
N TRP A 70 15.08 1.53 -22.64
CA TRP A 70 14.96 2.80 -21.95
C TRP A 70 14.30 2.68 -20.56
N GLY A 71 13.21 1.90 -20.46
CA GLY A 71 12.32 1.95 -19.29
C GLY A 71 12.33 0.72 -18.39
N ALA A 72 12.43 -0.48 -18.97
CA ALA A 72 12.10 -1.73 -18.26
C ALA A 72 12.89 -1.91 -16.96
N ALA A 73 14.21 -1.77 -17.03
CA ALA A 73 15.07 -1.95 -15.87
C ALA A 73 14.81 -0.91 -14.76
N ALA A 74 14.51 0.34 -15.13
CA ALA A 74 14.23 1.39 -14.16
C ALA A 74 12.89 1.14 -13.43
N GLU A 75 11.86 0.72 -14.16
CA GLU A 75 10.55 0.40 -13.56
C GLU A 75 10.61 -0.84 -12.65
N ILE A 76 11.39 -1.86 -13.05
CA ILE A 76 11.65 -3.04 -12.21
C ILE A 76 12.40 -2.63 -10.94
N GLN A 77 13.48 -1.86 -11.09
CA GLN A 77 14.29 -1.39 -9.96
C GLN A 77 13.47 -0.57 -8.97
N GLU A 78 12.62 0.33 -9.44
CA GLU A 78 11.75 1.12 -8.55
C GLU A 78 10.70 0.28 -7.84
N THR A 79 10.19 -0.76 -8.51
CA THR A 79 9.31 -1.74 -7.87
C THR A 79 10.03 -2.50 -6.76
N ILE A 80 11.26 -2.97 -7.01
CA ILE A 80 12.12 -3.62 -6.02
C ILE A 80 12.43 -2.68 -4.86
N ASN A 81 12.77 -1.41 -5.12
CA ASN A 81 13.04 -0.42 -4.08
C ASN A 81 11.87 -0.28 -3.10
N THR A 82 10.64 -0.23 -3.63
CA THR A 82 9.45 -0.09 -2.79
C THR A 82 9.14 -1.36 -1.99
N VAL A 83 9.31 -2.54 -2.59
CA VAL A 83 9.18 -3.81 -1.85
C VAL A 83 10.24 -3.88 -0.75
N ASN A 84 11.49 -3.58 -1.06
CA ASN A 84 12.58 -3.60 -0.08
C ASN A 84 12.37 -2.58 1.04
N SER A 85 11.89 -1.38 0.71
CA SER A 85 11.51 -0.38 1.71
C SER A 85 10.40 -0.89 2.63
N TRP A 86 9.42 -1.63 2.11
CA TRP A 86 8.40 -2.28 2.95
C TRP A 86 8.99 -3.32 3.89
N GLY A 87 9.89 -4.18 3.40
CA GLY A 87 10.57 -5.17 4.24
C GLY A 87 11.37 -4.52 5.37
N MET A 88 12.09 -3.44 5.08
CA MET A 88 12.83 -2.65 6.09
C MET A 88 11.89 -2.02 7.11
N HIS A 89 10.84 -1.34 6.67
CA HIS A 89 9.89 -0.70 7.59
C HIS A 89 9.11 -1.72 8.44
N LEU A 90 8.89 -2.95 7.95
CA LEU A 90 8.32 -4.02 8.77
C LEU A 90 9.28 -4.45 9.88
N HIS A 91 10.57 -4.53 9.59
CA HIS A 91 11.58 -4.85 10.61
C HIS A 91 11.65 -3.76 11.68
N ASP A 92 11.71 -2.50 11.27
CA ASP A 92 11.67 -1.35 12.16
C ASP A 92 10.38 -1.34 13.00
N TRP A 93 9.23 -1.59 12.37
CA TRP A 93 7.95 -1.64 13.06
C TRP A 93 7.93 -2.75 14.13
N CYS A 94 8.46 -3.95 13.82
CA CYS A 94 8.58 -5.02 14.80
C CYS A 94 9.40 -4.60 16.03
N ALA A 95 10.56 -3.98 15.80
CA ALA A 95 11.42 -3.49 16.88
C ALA A 95 10.72 -2.40 17.71
N TRP A 96 10.05 -1.45 17.06
CA TRP A 96 9.29 -0.41 17.75
C TRP A 96 8.10 -0.94 18.57
N ASN A 97 7.44 -2.01 18.13
CA ASN A 97 6.40 -2.65 18.93
C ASN A 97 6.96 -3.10 20.29
N ALA A 98 8.12 -3.76 20.30
CA ALA A 98 8.78 -4.21 21.52
C ALA A 98 9.21 -3.02 22.41
N VAL A 99 9.68 -1.92 21.81
CA VAL A 99 10.01 -0.71 22.56
C VAL A 99 8.76 -0.12 23.22
N VAL A 100 7.66 0.07 22.47
CA VAL A 100 6.41 0.61 23.02
C VAL A 100 5.83 -0.29 24.11
N GLU A 101 5.95 -1.60 24.00
CA GLU A 101 5.53 -2.54 25.04
C GLU A 101 6.38 -2.47 26.32
N SER A 102 7.61 -1.95 26.24
CA SER A 102 8.52 -1.83 27.38
C SER A 102 8.30 -0.60 28.27
N TYR A 103 7.43 0.32 27.86
CA TYR A 103 7.07 1.50 28.66
C TYR A 103 5.80 1.24 29.48
N GLU A 104 5.79 1.67 30.74
CA GLU A 104 4.70 1.41 31.68
C GLU A 104 3.52 2.39 31.54
N THR A 105 3.81 3.65 31.19
CA THR A 105 2.80 4.71 31.15
C THR A 105 2.11 4.75 29.78
N ASP A 106 0.79 4.90 29.76
CA ASP A 106 0.05 5.07 28.51
C ASP A 106 0.40 6.36 27.78
N GLU A 107 0.89 7.38 28.51
CA GLU A 107 1.35 8.65 27.94
C GLU A 107 2.63 8.46 27.10
N ASP A 108 3.67 7.83 27.65
CA ASP A 108 4.91 7.58 26.92
C ASP A 108 4.67 6.66 25.72
N ARG A 109 3.88 5.59 25.93
CA ARG A 109 3.48 4.67 24.85
C ARG A 109 2.74 5.40 23.73
N GLY A 110 1.83 6.29 24.08
CA GLY A 110 1.07 7.10 23.13
C GLY A 110 1.96 8.03 22.31
N GLN A 111 2.91 8.71 22.96
CA GLN A 111 3.86 9.60 22.26
C GLN A 111 4.77 8.82 21.31
N LEU A 112 5.35 7.70 21.76
CA LEU A 112 6.21 6.86 20.92
C LEU A 112 5.44 6.23 19.75
N LEU A 113 4.21 5.78 20.00
CA LEU A 113 3.35 5.24 18.96
C LEU A 113 3.09 6.28 17.86
N HIS A 114 2.69 7.49 18.26
CA HIS A 114 2.37 8.55 17.30
C HIS A 114 3.59 8.97 16.47
N HIS A 115 4.75 9.09 17.11
CA HIS A 115 5.94 9.62 16.45
C HIS A 115 6.72 8.60 15.63
N PHE A 116 6.81 7.35 16.09
CA PHE A 116 7.69 6.35 15.47
C PHE A 116 6.93 5.19 14.83
N VAL A 117 5.83 4.74 15.43
CA VAL A 117 5.10 3.56 14.95
C VAL A 117 4.10 3.90 13.86
N GLU A 118 3.24 4.89 14.07
CA GLU A 118 2.15 5.21 13.14
C GLU A 118 2.64 5.49 11.71
N PRO A 119 3.73 6.25 11.46
CA PRO A 119 4.23 6.47 10.11
C PRO A 119 4.66 5.17 9.41
N LEU A 120 5.37 4.29 10.14
CA LEU A 120 5.83 3.00 9.63
C LEU A 120 4.66 2.08 9.30
N ALA A 121 3.73 1.96 10.24
CA ALA A 121 2.55 1.13 10.11
C ALA A 121 1.64 1.62 8.98
N PHE A 122 1.42 2.93 8.87
CA PHE A 122 0.65 3.53 7.79
C PHE A 122 1.26 3.22 6.42
N PHE A 123 2.58 3.37 6.29
CA PHE A 123 3.30 3.01 5.07
C PHE A 123 3.10 1.52 4.74
N CYS A 124 3.42 0.62 5.68
CA CYS A 124 3.35 -0.83 5.50
C CYS A 124 1.92 -1.32 5.17
N MET A 125 0.90 -0.75 5.80
CA MET A 125 -0.50 -1.10 5.56
C MET A 125 -1.03 -0.61 4.21
N HIS A 126 -0.37 0.37 3.58
CA HIS A 126 -0.69 0.82 2.23
C HIS A 126 -0.11 -0.07 1.13
N GLN A 127 1.03 -0.70 1.39
CA GLN A 127 1.81 -1.39 0.36
C GLN A 127 1.10 -2.55 -0.32
N PRO A 128 0.30 -3.42 0.34
CA PRO A 128 -0.31 -4.57 -0.34
C PRO A 128 -1.11 -4.17 -1.58
N SER A 129 -1.92 -3.12 -1.48
CA SER A 129 -2.68 -2.62 -2.63
C SER A 129 -1.81 -1.86 -3.63
N ALA A 130 -0.84 -1.08 -3.15
CA ALA A 130 -0.01 -0.24 -4.03
C ALA A 130 0.96 -1.08 -4.86
N VAL A 131 1.63 -2.06 -4.25
CA VAL A 131 2.56 -2.98 -4.90
C VAL A 131 1.81 -3.91 -5.86
N SER A 132 0.63 -4.42 -5.49
CA SER A 132 -0.21 -5.21 -6.41
C SER A 132 -0.55 -4.43 -7.70
N ASP A 133 -0.99 -3.17 -7.56
CA ASP A 133 -1.29 -2.31 -8.70
C ASP A 133 -0.03 -2.01 -9.53
N ARG A 134 1.10 -1.77 -8.87
CA ARG A 134 2.37 -1.47 -9.55
C ARG A 134 2.88 -2.68 -10.32
N LEU A 135 2.85 -3.88 -9.74
CA LEU A 135 3.23 -5.12 -10.42
C LEU A 135 2.35 -5.39 -11.63
N MET A 136 1.04 -5.12 -11.52
CA MET A 136 0.12 -5.24 -12.65
C MET A 136 0.49 -4.27 -13.78
N LEU A 137 0.78 -3.00 -13.45
CA LEU A 137 1.18 -1.99 -14.42
C LEU A 137 2.54 -2.32 -15.07
N LEU A 138 3.54 -2.66 -14.26
CA LEU A 138 4.86 -3.07 -14.72
C LEU A 138 4.73 -4.24 -15.70
N THR A 139 4.02 -5.29 -15.30
CA THR A 139 3.85 -6.48 -16.12
C THR A 139 3.09 -6.19 -17.41
N GLU A 140 2.09 -5.30 -17.38
CA GLU A 140 1.41 -4.80 -18.59
C GLU A 140 2.40 -4.23 -19.61
N THR A 141 3.24 -3.30 -19.16
CA THR A 141 4.25 -2.63 -19.99
C THR A 141 5.22 -3.65 -20.58
N LEU A 142 5.79 -4.52 -19.74
CA LEU A 142 6.80 -5.48 -20.17
C LEU A 142 6.24 -6.52 -21.14
N LEU A 143 5.07 -7.10 -20.84
CA LEU A 143 4.41 -8.06 -21.73
C LEU A 143 4.12 -7.44 -23.09
N HIS A 144 3.62 -6.19 -23.12
CA HIS A 144 3.35 -5.50 -24.37
C HIS A 144 4.63 -5.30 -25.19
N GLN A 145 5.71 -4.82 -24.58
CA GLN A 145 6.98 -4.62 -25.29
C GLN A 145 7.61 -5.93 -25.77
N ALA A 146 7.54 -6.99 -24.96
CA ALA A 146 8.01 -8.32 -25.35
C ALA A 146 7.18 -8.89 -26.51
N ASN A 147 5.84 -8.78 -26.45
CA ASN A 147 4.95 -9.24 -27.53
C ASN A 147 5.24 -8.50 -28.84
N ARG A 148 5.43 -7.17 -28.80
CA ARG A 148 5.79 -6.38 -29.99
C ARG A 148 7.05 -6.89 -30.70
N LEU A 149 7.98 -7.48 -29.96
CA LEU A 149 9.24 -7.94 -30.52
C LEU A 149 9.15 -9.39 -31.01
N VAL A 150 8.54 -10.25 -30.19
CA VAL A 150 8.56 -11.72 -30.36
C VAL A 150 7.36 -12.22 -31.19
N GLU A 151 6.29 -11.45 -31.34
CA GLU A 151 5.08 -11.87 -32.07
C GLU A 151 4.99 -11.26 -33.47
N PRO A 152 5.08 -12.07 -34.54
CA PRO A 152 4.85 -11.59 -35.89
C PRO A 152 3.44 -11.02 -36.05
N GLY A 153 3.35 -9.78 -36.56
CA GLY A 153 2.06 -9.14 -36.82
C GLY A 153 1.36 -8.57 -35.58
N TYR A 154 2.02 -8.54 -34.41
CA TYR A 154 1.46 -7.91 -33.23
C TYR A 154 1.29 -6.41 -33.42
N VAL A 155 0.07 -5.95 -33.15
CA VAL A 155 -0.31 -4.55 -33.30
C VAL A 155 0.12 -3.79 -32.06
N ASP A 156 0.90 -2.73 -32.26
CA ASP A 156 1.31 -1.78 -31.23
C ASP A 156 0.11 -0.93 -30.76
N ARG A 157 -0.75 -1.53 -29.93
CA ARG A 157 -1.97 -0.91 -29.41
C ARG A 157 -2.38 -1.50 -28.07
N LEU A 158 -2.71 -0.62 -27.12
CA LEU A 158 -3.31 -0.95 -25.83
C LEU A 158 -4.74 -0.41 -25.74
N ASP A 159 -5.54 -0.93 -24.82
CA ASP A 159 -6.91 -0.47 -24.56
C ASP A 159 -6.92 0.99 -24.09
N GLN A 160 -5.88 1.40 -23.35
CA GLN A 160 -5.73 2.75 -22.83
C GLN A 160 -5.55 3.81 -23.92
N ASP A 161 -5.13 3.43 -25.14
CA ASP A 161 -4.98 4.36 -26.27
C ASP A 161 -6.31 4.97 -26.73
N ARG A 162 -7.44 4.35 -26.33
CA ARG A 162 -8.79 4.87 -26.60
C ARG A 162 -9.26 5.89 -25.56
N LEU A 163 -8.50 6.07 -24.48
CA LEU A 163 -8.81 6.99 -23.41
C LEU A 163 -8.22 8.37 -23.69
N ARG A 164 -8.67 9.38 -22.91
CA ARG A 164 -8.07 10.70 -22.98
C ARG A 164 -6.63 10.64 -22.47
N PRO A 165 -5.69 11.44 -23.03
CA PRO A 165 -4.33 11.55 -22.48
C PRO A 165 -4.35 11.81 -20.97
N GLY A 166 -3.56 11.06 -20.21
CA GLY A 166 -3.50 11.14 -18.74
C GLY A 166 -4.58 10.36 -18.01
N GLN A 167 -5.56 9.77 -18.71
CA GLN A 167 -6.58 8.92 -18.09
C GLN A 167 -6.10 7.46 -18.03
N GLY A 168 -5.94 6.94 -16.81
CA GLY A 168 -5.58 5.54 -16.59
C GLY A 168 -6.77 4.57 -16.71
N LEU A 169 -6.46 3.30 -16.97
CA LEU A 169 -7.44 2.21 -16.90
C LEU A 169 -7.91 1.97 -15.47
N ARG A 170 -9.17 1.56 -15.31
CA ARG A 170 -9.66 0.99 -14.06
C ARG A 170 -8.91 -0.32 -13.77
N ARG A 171 -8.72 -0.66 -12.50
CA ARG A 171 -8.04 -1.92 -12.09
C ARG A 171 -8.60 -3.16 -12.79
N SER A 172 -9.92 -3.27 -12.89
CA SER A 172 -10.59 -4.38 -13.56
C SER A 172 -10.28 -4.47 -15.06
N ASP A 173 -10.14 -3.33 -15.74
CA ASP A 173 -9.92 -3.29 -17.18
C ASP A 173 -8.44 -3.50 -17.50
N ARG A 174 -7.53 -2.92 -16.70
CA ARG A 174 -6.10 -3.25 -16.72
C ARG A 174 -5.87 -4.75 -16.55
N ARG A 175 -6.53 -5.37 -15.57
CA ARG A 175 -6.42 -6.81 -15.34
C ARG A 175 -6.83 -7.63 -16.57
N LYS A 176 -7.94 -7.29 -17.23
CA LYS A 176 -8.36 -7.97 -18.47
C LYS A 176 -7.31 -7.81 -19.57
N GLN A 177 -6.70 -6.63 -19.71
CA GLN A 177 -5.66 -6.40 -20.70
C GLN A 177 -4.41 -7.22 -20.40
N VAL A 178 -3.90 -7.18 -19.17
CA VAL A 178 -2.72 -7.97 -18.74
C VAL A 178 -2.94 -9.45 -18.98
N ILE A 179 -4.13 -9.98 -18.65
CA ILE A 179 -4.48 -11.39 -18.94
C ILE A 179 -4.39 -11.70 -20.44
N ARG A 180 -4.86 -10.82 -21.32
CA ARG A 180 -4.75 -11.03 -22.78
C ARG A 180 -3.31 -10.95 -23.26
N LEU A 181 -2.53 -10.00 -22.76
CA LEU A 181 -1.11 -9.85 -23.11
C LEU A 181 -0.28 -11.05 -22.65
N GLY A 182 -0.65 -11.65 -21.53
CA GLY A 182 0.04 -12.76 -20.90
C GLY A 182 -0.19 -14.15 -21.51
N GLN A 183 -1.20 -14.32 -22.38
CA GLN A 183 -1.69 -15.65 -22.82
C GLN A 183 -0.63 -16.56 -23.43
N ARG A 184 0.37 -15.99 -24.10
CA ARG A 184 1.43 -16.75 -24.78
C ARG A 184 2.57 -17.20 -23.86
N TRP A 185 2.68 -16.61 -22.68
CA TRP A 185 3.81 -16.79 -21.78
C TRP A 185 3.47 -17.89 -20.78
N THR A 186 4.29 -18.92 -20.74
CA THR A 186 4.06 -20.12 -19.93
C THR A 186 4.11 -19.81 -18.44
N ARG A 187 4.94 -18.86 -18.02
CA ARG A 187 5.09 -18.43 -16.62
C ARG A 187 4.04 -17.43 -16.17
N PHE A 188 3.26 -16.87 -17.09
CA PHE A 188 2.32 -15.79 -16.76
C PHE A 188 1.23 -16.23 -15.78
N ASN A 189 0.66 -17.43 -15.94
CA ASN A 189 -0.39 -17.90 -15.04
C ASN A 189 0.14 -18.15 -13.61
N VAL A 190 1.40 -18.53 -13.46
CA VAL A 190 2.05 -18.69 -12.15
C VAL A 190 2.20 -17.33 -11.49
N PHE A 191 2.71 -16.33 -12.21
CA PHE A 191 2.79 -14.96 -11.73
C PHE A 191 1.41 -14.40 -11.36
N LEU A 192 0.41 -14.55 -12.21
CA LEU A 192 -0.94 -14.05 -11.98
C LEU A 192 -1.58 -14.69 -10.75
N ALA A 193 -1.42 -16.00 -10.57
CA ALA A 193 -1.90 -16.70 -9.38
C ALA A 193 -1.25 -16.16 -8.10
N SER A 194 0.07 -15.92 -8.11
CA SER A 194 0.77 -15.33 -6.97
C SER A 194 0.29 -13.90 -6.68
N LEU A 195 0.11 -13.08 -7.73
CA LEU A 195 -0.39 -11.71 -7.61
C LEU A 195 -1.81 -11.66 -7.04
N ASP A 196 -2.65 -12.66 -7.34
CA ASP A 196 -4.03 -12.75 -6.85
C ASP A 196 -4.16 -13.07 -5.37
N THR A 197 -3.11 -13.64 -4.76
CA THR A 197 -3.09 -13.87 -3.32
C THR A 197 -2.92 -12.58 -2.52
N MET A 198 -2.40 -11.53 -3.16
CA MET A 198 -2.12 -10.23 -2.54
C MET A 198 -3.38 -9.37 -2.47
N ASN A 199 -3.53 -8.63 -1.36
CA ASN A 199 -4.62 -7.69 -1.12
C ASN A 199 -5.99 -8.30 -1.46
N ASP A 200 -6.17 -9.56 -1.11
CA ASP A 200 -7.37 -10.32 -1.35
C ASP A 200 -8.52 -9.87 -0.43
N SER A 201 -9.70 -10.47 -0.61
CA SER A 201 -10.85 -10.13 0.22
C SER A 201 -10.64 -10.47 1.70
N ALA A 202 -9.83 -11.48 2.01
CA ALA A 202 -9.54 -11.89 3.39
C ALA A 202 -8.66 -10.85 4.08
N TYR A 203 -7.57 -10.40 3.44
CA TYR A 203 -6.72 -9.32 3.92
C TYR A 203 -7.49 -8.01 4.08
N ARG A 204 -8.34 -7.64 3.10
CA ARG A 204 -9.16 -6.42 3.22
C ARG A 204 -10.10 -6.47 4.41
N LYS A 205 -10.67 -7.65 4.71
CA LYS A 205 -11.50 -7.82 5.90
C LYS A 205 -10.65 -7.76 7.18
N LEU A 206 -9.51 -8.44 7.21
CA LEU A 206 -8.58 -8.47 8.35
C LEU A 206 -8.06 -7.07 8.69
N SER A 207 -7.60 -6.33 7.69
CA SER A 207 -7.14 -4.94 7.80
C SER A 207 -8.28 -3.93 7.97
N ARG A 208 -9.54 -4.38 8.10
CA ARG A 208 -10.73 -3.52 8.22
C ARG A 208 -10.81 -2.46 7.11
N ASN A 209 -10.40 -2.85 5.91
CA ASN A 209 -10.34 -2.01 4.72
C ASN A 209 -9.47 -0.75 4.90
N PHE A 210 -8.38 -0.86 5.68
CA PHE A 210 -7.52 0.25 6.11
C PHE A 210 -7.16 1.20 4.95
N ARG A 211 -6.56 0.68 3.87
CA ARG A 211 -6.08 1.48 2.73
C ARG A 211 -7.19 2.28 2.06
N ASP A 212 -8.34 1.65 1.82
CA ASP A 212 -9.46 2.31 1.15
C ASP A 212 -10.06 3.39 2.05
N LEU A 213 -10.22 3.07 3.34
CA LEU A 213 -10.71 4.03 4.32
C LEU A 213 -9.71 5.16 4.57
N SER A 214 -8.40 4.95 4.52
CA SER A 214 -7.42 6.03 4.72
C SER A 214 -7.39 7.04 3.58
N VAL A 215 -7.86 6.66 2.39
CA VAL A 215 -7.91 7.54 1.21
C VAL A 215 -9.28 8.21 1.09
N HIS A 216 -10.35 7.47 1.38
CA HIS A 216 -11.72 7.92 1.10
C HIS A 216 -12.52 8.27 2.36
N SER A 217 -11.94 8.09 3.56
CA SER A 217 -12.65 8.23 4.83
C SER A 217 -11.71 8.28 6.04
N PHE A 218 -12.16 7.77 7.19
CA PHE A 218 -11.33 7.49 8.37
C PHE A 218 -11.02 5.99 8.46
N ALA A 219 -9.73 5.64 8.37
CA ALA A 219 -9.20 4.31 8.66
C ALA A 219 -9.23 4.03 10.18
N PRO A 220 -9.27 2.75 10.63
CA PRO A 220 -9.17 2.44 12.05
C PRO A 220 -7.84 2.99 12.59
N ARG A 221 -7.88 3.57 13.80
CA ARG A 221 -6.65 3.97 14.49
C ARG A 221 -5.83 2.74 14.87
N LEU A 222 -4.53 2.89 14.94
CA LEU A 222 -3.64 1.84 15.43
C LEU A 222 -3.55 1.95 16.95
N MET A 223 -3.84 0.86 17.66
CA MET A 223 -3.91 0.74 19.13
C MET A 223 -4.94 1.62 19.87
N VAL A 224 -4.90 2.93 19.71
CA VAL A 224 -5.65 3.88 20.57
C VAL A 224 -6.60 4.74 19.74
N GLY A 225 -7.81 4.92 20.24
CA GLY A 225 -8.82 5.82 19.67
C GLY A 225 -9.89 5.10 18.86
N GLN A 226 -11.14 5.48 19.11
CA GLN A 226 -12.31 4.96 18.41
C GLN A 226 -12.85 5.99 17.43
N ILE A 227 -13.38 5.52 16.31
CA ILE A 227 -14.11 6.39 15.38
C ILE A 227 -15.60 6.04 15.47
N MET A 228 -16.38 6.99 16.00
CA MET A 228 -17.84 6.90 16.00
C MET A 228 -18.36 7.52 14.70
N ARG A 229 -19.24 6.80 13.99
CA ARG A 229 -19.78 7.26 12.72
C ARG A 229 -21.28 7.02 12.60
N ALA A 230 -21.98 8.03 12.11
CA ALA A 230 -23.32 7.89 11.55
C ALA A 230 -23.20 7.67 10.02
N VAL A 231 -23.54 6.47 9.54
CA VAL A 231 -23.59 6.16 8.11
C VAL A 231 -25.00 6.45 7.61
N ARG A 232 -25.11 7.45 6.73
CA ARG A 232 -26.37 7.81 6.09
C ARG A 232 -26.61 6.92 4.87
N SER A 233 -27.76 6.26 4.81
CA SER A 233 -28.25 5.54 3.63
C SER A 233 -29.55 6.15 3.12
N ILE A 234 -29.85 5.90 1.84
CA ILE A 234 -31.16 6.18 1.26
C ILE A 234 -31.83 4.83 1.07
N GLU A 235 -32.83 4.53 1.91
CA GLU A 235 -33.53 3.26 1.96
C GLU A 235 -35.00 3.45 1.54
N PRO A 236 -35.72 2.38 1.15
CA PRO A 236 -37.17 2.49 0.94
C PRO A 236 -37.87 3.06 2.18
N TRP A 237 -38.82 3.96 1.96
CA TRP A 237 -39.63 4.52 3.05
C TRP A 237 -40.55 3.42 3.60
N GLN A 238 -40.57 3.20 4.91
CA GLN A 238 -41.44 2.17 5.50
C GLN A 238 -42.82 2.74 5.82
N GLU A 239 -43.87 2.08 5.32
CA GLU A 239 -45.26 2.39 5.65
C GLU A 239 -45.88 1.30 6.52
N THR A 240 -46.75 1.71 7.43
CA THR A 240 -47.45 0.77 8.31
C THR A 240 -48.71 0.25 7.63
N VAL A 241 -48.72 -1.04 7.28
CA VAL A 241 -49.83 -1.71 6.58
C VAL A 241 -50.57 -2.63 7.54
N LYS A 242 -51.90 -2.45 7.65
CA LYS A 242 -52.77 -3.30 8.46
C LYS A 242 -52.88 -4.70 7.84
N GLN A 243 -52.65 -5.72 8.65
CA GLN A 243 -52.73 -7.12 8.25
C GLN A 243 -54.17 -7.66 8.41
N PRO A 244 -54.55 -8.71 7.64
CA PRO A 244 -55.87 -9.33 7.75
C PRO A 244 -56.22 -9.85 9.15
N CYS A 245 -55.22 -10.24 9.95
CA CYS A 245 -55.38 -10.68 11.33
C CYS A 245 -55.54 -9.54 12.36
N GLY A 246 -55.62 -8.28 11.91
CA GLY A 246 -55.79 -7.10 12.77
C GLY A 246 -54.50 -6.46 13.26
N GLY A 247 -53.34 -7.09 13.03
CA GLY A 247 -52.03 -6.51 13.32
C GLY A 247 -51.58 -5.46 12.29
N TYR A 248 -50.40 -4.89 12.48
CA TYR A 248 -49.76 -3.97 11.53
C TYR A 248 -48.32 -4.40 11.28
N LEU A 249 -47.82 -4.23 10.05
CA LEU A 249 -46.43 -4.46 9.69
C LEU A 249 -45.85 -3.24 8.98
N LEU A 250 -44.56 -3.01 9.16
CA LEU A 250 -43.82 -2.07 8.33
C LEU A 250 -43.48 -2.74 6.99
N VAL A 251 -43.85 -2.09 5.90
CA VAL A 251 -43.61 -2.57 4.54
C VAL A 251 -42.94 -1.46 3.74
N ASP A 252 -41.93 -1.81 2.96
CA ASP A 252 -41.23 -0.87 2.09
C ASP A 252 -42.17 -0.28 1.03
N HIS A 253 -42.24 1.04 0.97
CA HIS A 253 -43.01 1.74 -0.05
C HIS A 253 -42.33 1.57 -1.42
N PRO A 254 -43.07 1.17 -2.47
CA PRO A 254 -42.49 0.74 -3.74
C PRO A 254 -41.70 1.83 -4.48
N THR A 255 -41.95 3.11 -4.20
CA THR A 255 -41.35 4.24 -4.94
C THR A 255 -40.78 5.37 -4.08
N LYS A 256 -41.07 5.38 -2.77
CA LYS A 256 -40.63 6.46 -1.88
C LYS A 256 -39.38 6.01 -1.17
N LYS A 257 -38.44 6.94 -0.99
CA LYS A 257 -37.21 6.69 -0.26
C LYS A 257 -37.14 7.61 0.95
N GLY A 258 -36.66 7.07 2.06
CA GLY A 258 -36.36 7.79 3.29
C GLY A 258 -34.85 7.91 3.51
N VAL A 259 -34.47 8.82 4.39
CA VAL A 259 -33.11 8.87 4.93
C VAL A 259 -33.05 7.97 6.14
N SER A 260 -32.08 7.06 6.18
CA SER A 260 -31.80 6.20 7.32
C SER A 260 -30.37 6.45 7.80
N TYR A 261 -30.14 6.23 9.09
CA TYR A 261 -28.83 6.39 9.71
C TYR A 261 -28.50 5.13 10.51
N THR A 262 -27.37 4.52 10.18
CA THR A 262 -26.78 3.44 10.97
C THR A 262 -25.61 3.99 11.76
N MET A 263 -25.69 3.88 13.08
CA MET A 263 -24.58 4.26 13.98
C MET A 263 -23.61 3.09 14.11
N GLY A 264 -22.33 3.36 13.94
CA GLY A 264 -21.27 2.35 14.06
C GLY A 264 -20.07 2.89 14.82
N VAL A 265 -19.39 1.99 15.53
CA VAL A 265 -18.08 2.25 16.14
C VAL A 265 -17.06 1.44 15.37
N LEU A 266 -16.01 2.11 14.91
CA LEU A 266 -14.82 1.45 14.37
C LEU A 266 -13.77 1.43 15.48
N GLU A 267 -13.56 0.24 16.02
CA GLU A 267 -12.57 -0.02 17.07
C GLU A 267 -11.14 0.20 16.57
N PRO A 268 -10.18 0.49 17.47
CA PRO A 268 -8.77 0.48 17.13
C PRO A 268 -8.34 -0.88 16.58
N PHE A 269 -7.43 -0.86 15.63
CA PHE A 269 -6.80 -2.06 15.10
C PHE A 269 -5.54 -2.36 15.94
N PRO A 270 -5.46 -3.49 16.66
CA PRO A 270 -4.28 -3.80 17.48
C PRO A 270 -3.01 -3.83 16.65
N LEU A 271 -1.91 -3.34 17.23
CA LEU A 271 -0.66 -3.13 16.49
C LEU A 271 -0.02 -4.44 16.06
N SER A 272 -0.02 -5.44 16.94
CA SER A 272 0.45 -6.80 16.66
C SER A 272 -0.33 -7.45 15.51
N ASP A 273 -1.65 -7.26 15.47
CA ASP A 273 -2.52 -7.81 14.43
C ASP A 273 -2.27 -7.10 13.10
N ALA A 274 -2.16 -5.77 13.12
CA ALA A 274 -1.85 -4.97 11.94
C ALA A 274 -0.48 -5.31 11.36
N TYR A 275 0.54 -5.44 12.23
CA TYR A 275 1.88 -5.88 11.87
C TYR A 275 1.84 -7.27 11.23
N SER A 276 1.23 -8.25 11.89
CA SER A 276 1.15 -9.63 11.42
C SER A 276 0.42 -9.73 10.07
N ALA A 277 -0.65 -8.95 9.89
CA ALA A 277 -1.37 -8.86 8.62
C ALA A 277 -0.49 -8.29 7.50
N SER A 278 0.27 -7.22 7.78
CA SER A 278 1.17 -6.61 6.79
C SER A 278 2.36 -7.53 6.46
N LEU A 279 2.95 -8.20 7.46
CA LEU A 279 4.02 -9.17 7.27
C LEU A 279 3.58 -10.35 6.40
N SER A 280 2.38 -10.87 6.62
CA SER A 280 1.83 -11.95 5.79
C SER A 280 1.67 -11.51 4.33
N GLU A 281 1.20 -10.28 4.08
CA GLU A 281 1.13 -9.74 2.72
C GLU A 281 2.51 -9.53 2.09
N TYR A 282 3.51 -9.11 2.87
CA TYR A 282 4.88 -8.98 2.39
C TYR A 282 5.44 -10.33 1.91
N GLN A 283 5.20 -11.42 2.63
CA GLN A 283 5.60 -12.76 2.22
C GLN A 283 4.96 -13.19 0.88
N LYS A 284 3.69 -12.84 0.67
CA LYS A 284 3.01 -13.06 -0.61
C LYS A 284 3.65 -12.25 -1.74
N VAL A 285 4.05 -11.01 -1.46
CA VAL A 285 4.77 -10.17 -2.43
C VAL A 285 6.11 -10.76 -2.80
N MET A 286 6.87 -11.31 -1.84
CA MET A 286 8.13 -12.01 -2.13
C MET A 286 7.90 -13.18 -3.10
N THR A 287 6.82 -13.93 -2.91
CA THR A 287 6.43 -15.01 -3.83
C THR A 287 6.03 -14.48 -5.21
N ALA A 288 5.26 -13.39 -5.27
CA ALA A 288 4.89 -12.74 -6.53
C ALA A 288 6.09 -12.15 -7.27
N MET A 289 7.06 -11.57 -6.56
CA MET A 289 8.31 -11.07 -7.13
C MET A 289 9.17 -12.20 -7.69
N SER A 290 9.24 -13.35 -7.01
CA SER A 290 9.93 -14.53 -7.56
C SER A 290 9.26 -15.03 -8.84
N ALA A 291 7.94 -15.13 -8.86
CA ALA A 291 7.20 -15.55 -10.06
C ALA A 291 7.29 -14.52 -11.20
N PHE A 292 7.35 -13.23 -10.85
CA PHE A 292 7.60 -12.14 -11.79
C PHE A 292 8.99 -12.28 -12.43
N SER A 293 10.03 -12.57 -11.64
CA SER A 293 11.38 -12.79 -12.16
C SER A 293 11.45 -13.97 -13.13
N GLU A 294 10.73 -15.06 -12.88
CA GLU A 294 10.64 -16.19 -13.83
C GLU A 294 9.95 -15.79 -15.14
N LEU A 295 8.85 -15.03 -15.06
CA LEU A 295 8.17 -14.50 -16.24
C LEU A 295 9.07 -13.54 -17.03
N LEU A 296 9.80 -12.68 -16.31
CA LEU A 296 10.75 -11.75 -16.91
C LEU A 296 11.86 -12.50 -17.65
N GLU A 297 12.41 -13.56 -17.06
CA GLU A 297 13.42 -14.37 -17.73
C GLU A 297 12.88 -15.00 -19.01
N GLU A 298 11.65 -15.54 -19.00
CA GLU A 298 11.00 -16.07 -20.21
C GLU A 298 10.87 -15.01 -21.31
N MET A 299 10.43 -13.79 -20.94
CA MET A 299 10.34 -12.65 -21.85
C MET A 299 11.71 -12.29 -22.44
N CYS A 300 12.71 -12.11 -21.59
CA CYS A 300 14.04 -11.71 -22.02
C CYS A 300 14.71 -12.77 -22.89
N ALA A 301 14.64 -14.05 -22.51
CA ALA A 301 15.18 -15.16 -23.31
C ALA A 301 14.54 -15.25 -24.70
N SER A 302 13.23 -14.99 -24.79
CA SER A 302 12.51 -14.97 -26.06
C SER A 302 12.92 -13.81 -26.95
N MET A 303 13.22 -12.65 -26.38
CA MET A 303 13.75 -11.49 -27.11
C MET A 303 15.19 -11.73 -27.58
N ASP A 304 16.03 -12.33 -26.73
CA ASP A 304 17.43 -12.65 -27.05
C ASP A 304 17.57 -13.69 -28.16
N ALA A 305 16.58 -14.59 -28.29
CA ALA A 305 16.54 -15.58 -29.36
C ALA A 305 16.24 -14.99 -30.76
N ILE A 306 15.84 -13.72 -30.84
CA ILE A 306 15.58 -13.05 -32.11
C ILE A 306 16.93 -12.74 -32.77
N PRO A 307 17.20 -13.23 -33.99
CA PRO A 307 18.43 -12.94 -34.71
C PRO A 307 18.65 -11.43 -34.79
N ASN A 308 19.90 -10.98 -34.57
CA ASN A 308 20.29 -9.56 -34.66
C ASN A 308 19.65 -8.91 -35.88
N ARG A 309 18.61 -8.09 -35.68
CA ARG A 309 18.01 -7.24 -36.73
C ARG A 309 18.89 -6.02 -36.96
N LEU A 310 20.16 -6.25 -37.24
CA LEU A 310 21.10 -5.25 -37.70
C LEU A 310 21.75 -5.78 -38.97
N LEU A 311 21.03 -5.60 -40.08
CA LEU A 311 21.58 -5.40 -41.45
C LEU A 311 20.48 -5.16 -42.52
N GLU A 312 19.19 -5.09 -42.18
CA GLU A 312 18.14 -4.76 -43.16
C GLU A 312 17.31 -3.56 -42.70
N GLN A 313 17.92 -2.38 -42.76
CA GLN A 313 17.28 -1.07 -43.03
C GLN A 313 18.37 0.00 -43.04
N SER A 314 19.20 -0.05 -44.08
CA SER A 314 19.94 1.10 -44.62
C SER A 314 19.01 2.00 -45.43
#